data_AF-A0A3S0XK52-F1
#
_entry.id   AF-A0A3S0XK52-F1
#
_cell.length_a   1.000
_cell.length_b   1.000
_cell.length_c   1.000
_cell.angle_alpha   90.00
_cell.angle_beta   90.00
_cell.angle_gamma   90.00
#
_symmetry.space_group_name_H-M   'P 1'
#
loop_
_entity.id
_entity.type
_entity.pdbx_description
1 polymer ?
#
loop_
_entity_poly.entity_id
_entity_poly.type
_entity_poly.pdbx_seq_one_letter_code
_entity_poly.pdbx_strand_id
1 'polypeptide(L)'
;MRRNYFIAPLVLIPLCSFSHSEHPSDSLILSHNPLSKNSIQKTYSNSAERLNQLQSFTRSMDYPTQIIRMSVSMENQQLTCDQVNEAIEERIVRYITSDKFSYQTYFSCTYNPNTHFAINFQINSYFDPVNDEAVNYLKSYLSAYNGSDFLGTQLNIESAKGLVVALNVSAGMKKNPKNPPFIEYRQDRSNFYFKNNYEMTKKLFTDINQNFYSNDPEKILPFLDRWLFPHAGPIYKAILRDSNYAELQPELIFLMEQGEKIFVSGLKYHFAHHCNRYENHRCLVQGA
;
A
#
# COMPACT_ATOMS: atom_id res chain seq x y z
N MET A 1 26.33 -70.11 -28.45
CA MET A 1 25.72 -69.39 -27.31
C MET A 1 25.65 -67.91 -27.68
N ARG A 2 24.43 -67.35 -27.75
CA ARG A 2 24.17 -65.93 -28.05
C ARG A 2 24.61 -65.07 -26.86
N ARG A 3 25.34 -63.98 -27.10
CA ARG A 3 25.49 -62.89 -26.13
C ARG A 3 25.37 -61.57 -26.88
N ASN A 4 24.12 -61.10 -26.99
CA ASN A 4 23.80 -59.77 -27.47
C ASN A 4 24.18 -58.78 -26.36
N TYR A 5 25.26 -58.04 -26.56
CA TYR A 5 25.57 -56.87 -25.73
C TYR A 5 24.77 -55.69 -26.29
N PHE A 6 23.63 -55.39 -25.67
CA PHE A 6 22.93 -54.13 -25.85
C PHE A 6 23.78 -53.01 -25.23
N ILE A 7 24.44 -52.21 -26.06
CA ILE A 7 25.00 -50.93 -25.66
C ILE A 7 23.89 -49.90 -25.86
N ALA A 8 23.17 -49.57 -24.80
CA ALA A 8 22.28 -48.42 -24.79
C ALA A 8 23.13 -47.14 -24.64
N PRO A 9 23.05 -46.16 -25.55
CA PRO A 9 23.68 -44.88 -25.32
C PRO A 9 22.87 -44.15 -24.24
N LEU A 10 23.49 -43.94 -23.08
CA LEU A 10 23.02 -42.99 -22.07
C LEU A 10 23.09 -41.60 -22.70
N VAL A 11 21.99 -41.16 -23.30
CA VAL A 11 21.82 -39.76 -23.71
C VAL A 11 21.71 -38.94 -22.43
N LEU A 12 22.84 -38.39 -21.98
CA LEU A 12 22.90 -37.31 -21.01
C LEU A 12 22.31 -36.07 -21.67
N ILE A 13 20.98 -35.93 -21.62
CA ILE A 13 20.33 -34.68 -21.95
C ILE A 13 20.74 -33.69 -20.84
N PRO A 14 21.42 -32.58 -21.16
CA PRO A 14 21.59 -31.52 -20.18
C PRO A 14 20.18 -30.99 -19.92
N LEU A 15 19.67 -31.26 -18.72
CA LEU A 15 18.54 -30.52 -18.18
C LEU A 15 19.01 -29.08 -18.00
N CYS A 16 18.96 -28.29 -19.08
CA CYS A 16 19.02 -26.85 -18.99
C CYS A 16 17.76 -26.42 -18.25
N SER A 17 17.83 -26.41 -16.92
CA SER A 17 16.86 -25.69 -16.11
C SER A 17 17.12 -24.21 -16.35
N PHE A 18 16.37 -23.60 -17.25
CA PHE A 18 16.23 -22.17 -17.27
C PHE A 18 15.51 -21.79 -15.98
N SER A 19 16.26 -21.42 -14.93
CA SER A 19 15.65 -20.66 -13.85
C SER A 19 15.21 -19.34 -14.48
N HIS A 20 13.91 -19.17 -14.69
CA HIS A 20 13.35 -17.83 -14.81
C HIS A 20 13.68 -17.11 -13.50
N SER A 21 14.78 -16.36 -13.50
CA SER A 21 15.06 -15.36 -12.49
C SER A 21 14.16 -14.17 -12.80
N GLU A 22 12.86 -14.32 -12.54
CA GLU A 22 12.11 -13.15 -12.12
C GLU A 22 12.76 -12.70 -10.82
N HIS A 23 13.72 -11.78 -10.95
CA HIS A 23 14.27 -11.11 -9.81
C HIS A 23 13.10 -10.41 -9.11
N PRO A 24 12.89 -10.68 -7.81
CA PRO A 24 11.86 -9.99 -7.04
C PRO A 24 12.08 -8.49 -7.21
N SER A 25 11.09 -7.80 -7.76
CA SER A 25 11.15 -6.36 -7.86
C SER A 25 10.88 -5.76 -6.49
N ASP A 26 11.64 -4.71 -6.16
CA ASP A 26 11.22 -3.82 -5.09
C ASP A 26 9.83 -3.31 -5.44
N SER A 27 8.90 -3.46 -4.50
CA SER A 27 7.52 -3.12 -4.77
C SER A 27 6.82 -2.61 -3.53
N LEU A 28 5.92 -1.67 -3.77
CA LEU A 28 4.84 -1.34 -2.85
C LEU A 28 3.79 -2.46 -2.95
N ILE A 29 3.61 -3.19 -1.87
CA ILE A 29 2.58 -4.21 -1.75
C ILE A 29 1.42 -3.63 -0.95
N LEU A 30 0.22 -3.71 -1.52
CA LEU A 30 -1.02 -3.40 -0.82
C LEU A 30 -1.60 -4.68 -0.22
N SER A 31 -1.69 -4.74 1.11
CA SER A 31 -2.38 -5.83 1.79
C SER A 31 -3.78 -5.41 2.21
N HIS A 32 -4.71 -6.36 2.22
CA HIS A 32 -6.10 -6.17 2.64
C HIS A 32 -6.45 -7.18 3.73
N ASN A 33 -7.40 -6.80 4.59
CA ASN A 33 -7.98 -7.73 5.54
C ASN A 33 -8.70 -8.88 4.80
N PRO A 34 -8.66 -10.11 5.34
CA PRO A 34 -9.33 -11.25 4.73
C PRO A 34 -10.84 -10.99 4.58
N LEU A 35 -11.37 -11.44 3.44
CA LEU A 35 -12.79 -11.32 3.11
C LEU A 35 -13.67 -12.04 4.14
N SER A 36 -14.69 -11.35 4.63
CA SER A 36 -15.81 -11.99 5.31
C SER A 36 -16.51 -12.96 4.35
N LYS A 37 -17.05 -14.05 4.90
CA LYS A 37 -17.88 -14.99 4.11
C LYS A 37 -19.02 -14.24 3.43
N ASN A 38 -19.42 -14.69 2.24
CA ASN A 38 -20.54 -14.13 1.46
C ASN A 38 -20.42 -12.62 1.24
N SER A 39 -19.23 -12.16 0.83
CA SER A 39 -18.97 -10.74 0.59
C SER A 39 -18.25 -10.53 -0.73
N ILE A 40 -18.60 -9.44 -1.41
CA ILE A 40 -17.93 -8.95 -2.62
C ILE A 40 -17.09 -7.74 -2.23
N GLN A 41 -15.86 -7.65 -2.76
CA GLN A 41 -14.94 -6.54 -2.52
C GLN A 41 -14.48 -5.95 -3.84
N LYS A 42 -14.31 -4.63 -3.84
CA LYS A 42 -13.54 -3.93 -4.87
C LYS A 42 -12.56 -2.97 -4.21
N THR A 43 -11.40 -2.82 -4.85
CA THR A 43 -10.33 -1.92 -4.43
C THR A 43 -9.88 -1.10 -5.62
N TYR A 44 -9.79 0.22 -5.44
CA TYR A 44 -9.29 1.17 -6.41
C TYR A 44 -8.17 1.97 -5.76
N SER A 45 -7.00 2.00 -6.38
CA SER A 45 -5.87 2.75 -5.86
C SER A 45 -4.93 3.11 -7.00
N ASN A 46 -4.38 4.32 -6.96
CA ASN A 46 -3.26 4.70 -7.82
C ASN A 46 -1.96 4.88 -7.01
N SER A 47 -1.91 4.41 -5.77
CA SER A 47 -0.77 4.69 -4.87
C SER A 47 0.57 4.20 -5.44
N ALA A 48 0.61 3.01 -6.02
CA ALA A 48 1.83 2.47 -6.63
C ALA A 48 2.27 3.25 -7.88
N GLU A 49 1.32 3.65 -8.75
CA GLU A 49 1.62 4.46 -9.93
C GLU A 49 2.11 5.86 -9.54
N ARG A 50 1.51 6.46 -8.50
CA ARG A 50 1.85 7.79 -8.01
C ARG A 50 3.25 7.88 -7.41
N LEU A 51 3.78 6.80 -6.84
CA LEU A 51 5.17 6.75 -6.39
C LEU A 51 6.16 7.05 -7.53
N ASN A 52 5.83 6.65 -8.76
CA ASN A 52 6.65 6.91 -9.95
C ASN A 52 6.35 8.27 -10.60
N GLN A 53 5.32 8.98 -10.14
CA GLN A 53 4.83 10.25 -10.70
C GLN A 53 4.80 11.37 -9.65
N LEU A 54 5.69 11.33 -8.66
CA LEU A 54 5.71 12.33 -7.57
C LEU A 54 5.84 13.78 -8.06
N GLN A 55 6.37 14.00 -9.27
CA GLN A 55 6.43 15.31 -9.93
C GLN A 55 5.05 15.91 -10.22
N SER A 56 3.98 15.12 -10.28
CA SER A 56 2.61 15.61 -10.49
C SER A 56 2.03 16.30 -9.24
N PHE A 57 2.73 16.25 -8.10
CA PHE A 57 2.29 16.85 -6.85
C PHE A 57 2.69 18.34 -6.80
N THR A 58 1.91 19.16 -7.49
CA THR A 58 2.19 20.59 -7.71
C THR A 58 1.30 21.54 -6.92
N ARG A 59 0.39 21.02 -6.08
CA ARG A 59 -0.47 21.83 -5.19
C ARG A 59 0.36 22.81 -4.35
N SER A 60 -0.05 24.07 -4.36
CA SER A 60 0.58 25.16 -3.60
C SER A 60 -0.14 25.44 -2.28
N MET A 61 -1.43 25.12 -2.20
CA MET A 61 -2.25 25.33 -1.00
C MET A 61 -2.29 24.10 -0.08
N ASP A 62 -2.36 24.35 1.22
CA ASP A 62 -2.68 23.31 2.20
C ASP A 62 -4.16 22.91 2.07
N TYR A 63 -4.43 21.61 1.99
CA TYR A 63 -5.77 21.04 1.95
C TYR A 63 -5.79 19.70 2.72
N PRO A 64 -6.81 19.45 3.57
CA PRO A 64 -6.88 18.23 4.38
C PRO A 64 -7.13 16.99 3.51
N THR A 65 -6.62 15.84 3.95
CA THR A 65 -6.98 14.55 3.35
C THR A 65 -8.46 14.30 3.57
N GLN A 66 -9.16 13.88 2.52
CA GLN A 66 -10.57 13.51 2.60
C GLN A 66 -10.71 12.03 2.94
N ILE A 67 -11.65 11.69 3.81
CA ILE A 67 -11.89 10.35 4.33
C ILE A 67 -13.34 9.96 4.10
N ILE A 68 -13.57 8.72 3.66
CA ILE A 68 -14.88 8.06 3.68
C ILE A 68 -14.73 6.80 4.53
N ARG A 69 -15.49 6.71 5.62
CA ARG A 69 -15.45 5.58 6.56
C ARG A 69 -16.87 5.14 6.94
N MET A 70 -17.61 4.70 5.94
CA MET A 70 -19.02 4.32 6.10
C MET A 70 -19.13 2.82 6.34
N SER A 71 -19.94 2.41 7.30
CA SER A 71 -20.39 1.03 7.47
C SER A 71 -21.88 1.05 7.77
N VAL A 72 -22.68 0.46 6.89
CA VAL A 72 -24.13 0.70 6.86
C VAL A 72 -24.86 -0.61 6.67
N SER A 73 -25.76 -0.91 7.62
CA SER A 73 -26.71 -2.01 7.49
C SER A 73 -27.76 -1.68 6.43
N MET A 74 -28.04 -2.64 5.56
CA MET A 74 -28.98 -2.54 4.44
C MET A 74 -30.17 -3.49 4.59
N GLU A 75 -30.38 -4.05 5.78
CA GLU A 75 -31.49 -4.96 6.03
C GLU A 75 -32.81 -4.32 5.58
N ASN A 76 -33.56 -5.07 4.75
CA ASN A 76 -34.86 -4.69 4.18
C ASN A 76 -34.85 -3.71 3.00
N GLN A 77 -33.69 -3.27 2.48
CA GLN A 77 -33.66 -2.43 1.27
C GLN A 77 -33.85 -3.22 -0.04
N GLN A 78 -33.78 -4.56 0.01
CA GLN A 78 -33.92 -5.46 -1.15
C GLN A 78 -32.99 -5.12 -2.33
N LEU A 79 -31.85 -4.51 -2.06
CA LEU A 79 -30.81 -4.23 -3.05
C LEU A 79 -29.83 -5.39 -3.12
N THR A 80 -29.29 -5.68 -4.31
CA THR A 80 -28.19 -6.65 -4.46
C THR A 80 -26.84 -5.96 -4.27
N CYS A 81 -25.78 -6.73 -4.01
CA CYS A 81 -24.44 -6.16 -3.93
C CYS A 81 -23.97 -5.52 -5.26
N ASP A 82 -24.48 -5.96 -6.41
CA ASP A 82 -24.14 -5.35 -7.68
C ASP A 82 -24.72 -3.93 -7.79
N GLN A 83 -25.98 -3.72 -7.37
CA GLN A 83 -26.60 -2.40 -7.34
C GLN A 83 -25.90 -1.46 -6.35
N VAL A 84 -25.50 -1.99 -5.19
CA VAL A 84 -24.69 -1.24 -4.21
C VAL A 84 -23.36 -0.82 -4.82
N ASN A 85 -22.66 -1.73 -5.50
CA ASN A 85 -21.39 -1.45 -6.13
C ASN A 85 -21.53 -0.40 -7.25
N GLU A 86 -22.57 -0.48 -8.07
CA GLU A 86 -22.85 0.48 -9.14
C GLU A 86 -23.09 1.89 -8.58
N ALA A 87 -23.88 2.01 -7.50
CA ALA A 87 -24.11 3.30 -6.84
C ALA A 87 -22.82 3.89 -6.26
N ILE A 88 -21.95 3.07 -5.67
CA ILE A 88 -20.63 3.48 -5.18
C ILE A 88 -19.76 3.95 -6.35
N GLU A 89 -19.75 3.22 -7.46
CA GLU A 89 -18.97 3.58 -8.64
C GLU A 89 -19.41 4.91 -9.24
N GLU A 90 -20.72 5.11 -9.38
CA GLU A 90 -21.30 6.31 -9.98
C GLU A 90 -21.00 7.57 -9.16
N ARG A 91 -21.07 7.48 -7.82
CA ARG A 91 -21.00 8.66 -6.94
C ARG A 91 -19.67 8.88 -6.26
N ILE A 92 -18.81 7.87 -6.21
CA ILE A 92 -17.50 7.96 -5.54
C ILE A 92 -16.39 7.71 -6.56
N VAL A 93 -16.32 6.50 -7.14
CA VAL A 93 -15.18 6.09 -7.97
C VAL A 93 -15.04 6.97 -9.20
N ARG A 94 -16.15 7.31 -9.86
CA ARG A 94 -16.15 8.16 -11.07
C ARG A 94 -15.65 9.59 -10.81
N TYR A 95 -15.77 10.09 -9.59
CA TYR A 95 -15.35 11.45 -9.21
C TYR A 95 -13.93 11.51 -8.65
N ILE A 96 -13.39 10.39 -8.16
CA ILE A 96 -12.04 10.31 -7.60
C ILE A 96 -11.10 9.67 -8.63
N THR A 97 -10.70 10.47 -9.62
CA THR A 97 -9.91 10.01 -10.77
C THR A 97 -8.39 10.14 -10.56
N SER A 98 -7.63 9.29 -11.26
CA SER A 98 -6.18 9.21 -11.13
C SER A 98 -5.41 10.38 -11.72
N ASP A 99 -6.02 11.27 -12.50
CA ASP A 99 -5.41 12.52 -12.94
C ASP A 99 -5.46 13.59 -11.83
N LYS A 100 -6.54 13.65 -11.04
CA LYS A 100 -6.77 14.71 -10.05
C LYS A 100 -6.36 14.34 -8.63
N PHE A 101 -6.41 13.06 -8.28
CA PHE A 101 -6.24 12.60 -6.91
C PHE A 101 -5.10 11.60 -6.75
N SER A 102 -4.50 11.59 -5.57
CA SER A 102 -3.86 10.40 -5.00
C SER A 102 -4.90 9.78 -4.08
N TYR A 103 -5.23 8.51 -4.30
CA TYR A 103 -6.33 7.89 -3.57
C TYR A 103 -6.11 6.42 -3.31
N GLN A 104 -6.84 5.96 -2.30
CA GLN A 104 -7.04 4.56 -2.03
C GLN A 104 -8.46 4.36 -1.51
N THR A 105 -9.21 3.51 -2.20
CA THR A 105 -10.61 3.24 -1.93
C THR A 105 -10.81 1.74 -1.90
N TYR A 106 -11.36 1.24 -0.80
CA TYR A 106 -11.88 -0.11 -0.66
C TYR A 106 -13.34 -0.02 -0.30
N PHE A 107 -14.14 -0.88 -0.91
CA PHE A 107 -15.47 -1.14 -0.43
C PHE A 107 -15.81 -2.61 -0.50
N SER A 108 -16.70 -3.01 0.38
CA SER A 108 -17.24 -4.36 0.44
C SER A 108 -18.75 -4.33 0.65
N CYS A 109 -19.40 -5.36 0.12
CA CYS A 109 -20.81 -5.61 0.33
C CYS A 109 -20.98 -7.06 0.76
N THR A 110 -21.61 -7.27 1.91
CA THR A 110 -21.99 -8.59 2.41
C THR A 110 -23.42 -8.87 1.98
N TYR A 111 -23.70 -10.09 1.50
CA TYR A 111 -25.02 -10.51 1.07
C TYR A 111 -25.53 -11.73 1.85
N ASN A 112 -26.85 -11.87 1.92
CA ASN A 112 -27.50 -13.07 2.43
C ASN A 112 -27.42 -14.17 1.36
N PRO A 113 -26.85 -15.36 1.65
CA PRO A 113 -26.68 -16.41 0.65
C PRO A 113 -28.00 -17.05 0.19
N ASN A 114 -29.09 -16.91 0.95
CA ASN A 114 -30.40 -17.48 0.60
C ASN A 114 -31.20 -16.57 -0.34
N THR A 115 -31.10 -15.25 -0.14
CA THR A 115 -31.89 -14.26 -0.91
C THR A 115 -31.05 -13.46 -1.90
N HIS A 116 -29.71 -13.53 -1.80
CA HIS A 116 -28.74 -12.75 -2.56
C HIS A 116 -28.84 -11.21 -2.39
N PHE A 117 -29.66 -10.74 -1.46
CA PHE A 117 -29.73 -9.31 -1.12
C PHE A 117 -28.58 -8.88 -0.22
N ALA A 118 -28.11 -7.66 -0.43
CA ALA A 118 -27.16 -6.96 0.40
C ALA A 118 -27.72 -6.79 1.82
N ILE A 119 -26.89 -7.09 2.81
CA ILE A 119 -27.22 -6.91 4.23
C ILE A 119 -26.37 -5.81 4.87
N ASN A 120 -25.18 -5.56 4.35
CA ASN A 120 -24.30 -4.51 4.83
C ASN A 120 -23.35 -4.08 3.71
N PHE A 121 -22.99 -2.80 3.69
CA PHE A 121 -21.84 -2.33 2.91
C PHE A 121 -20.88 -1.51 3.75
N GLN A 122 -19.62 -1.52 3.35
CA GLN A 122 -18.57 -0.71 3.95
C GLN A 122 -17.80 0.02 2.86
N ILE A 123 -17.44 1.28 3.11
CA ILE A 123 -16.55 2.09 2.28
C ILE A 123 -15.45 2.63 3.18
N ASN A 124 -14.20 2.28 2.86
CA ASN A 124 -13.00 2.89 3.43
C ASN A 124 -12.23 3.55 2.29
N SER A 125 -12.20 4.88 2.28
CA SER A 125 -11.45 5.66 1.30
C SER A 125 -10.68 6.76 1.99
N TYR A 126 -9.50 7.06 1.44
CA TYR A 126 -8.86 8.34 1.65
C TYR A 126 -8.26 8.84 0.35
N PHE A 127 -8.28 10.17 0.17
CA PHE A 127 -7.77 10.79 -1.04
C PHE A 127 -7.34 12.24 -0.83
N ASP A 128 -6.37 12.66 -1.63
CA ASP A 128 -5.83 14.01 -1.64
C ASP A 128 -5.78 14.57 -3.07
N PRO A 129 -6.20 15.83 -3.30
CA PRO A 129 -6.01 16.50 -4.59
C PRO A 129 -4.52 16.78 -4.81
N VAL A 130 -4.00 16.46 -6.00
CA VAL A 130 -2.55 16.54 -6.29
C VAL A 130 -2.08 17.93 -6.74
N ASN A 131 -3.00 18.77 -7.22
CA ASN A 131 -2.74 20.14 -7.68
C ASN A 131 -3.90 21.09 -7.31
N ASP A 132 -3.74 22.39 -7.55
CA ASP A 132 -4.72 23.41 -7.15
C ASP A 132 -6.03 23.33 -7.95
N GLU A 133 -5.97 22.90 -9.22
CA GLU A 133 -7.17 22.64 -10.03
C GLU A 133 -8.01 21.51 -9.42
N ALA A 134 -7.36 20.43 -9.00
CA ALA A 134 -8.00 19.31 -8.32
C ALA A 134 -8.62 19.71 -6.99
N VAL A 135 -8.06 20.70 -6.28
CA VAL A 135 -8.69 21.26 -5.08
C VAL A 135 -10.01 21.96 -5.42
N ASN A 136 -10.03 22.77 -6.48
CA ASN A 136 -11.25 23.46 -6.89
C ASN A 136 -12.32 22.46 -7.37
N TYR A 137 -11.91 21.45 -8.14
CA TYR A 137 -12.78 20.34 -8.52
C TYR A 137 -13.36 19.62 -7.29
N LEU A 138 -12.51 19.32 -6.30
CA LEU A 138 -12.92 18.67 -5.07
C LEU A 138 -13.95 19.50 -4.29
N LYS A 139 -13.77 20.82 -4.18
CA LYS A 139 -14.76 21.69 -3.52
C LYS A 139 -16.13 21.60 -4.17
N SER A 140 -16.18 21.58 -5.51
CA SER A 140 -17.43 21.42 -6.26
C SER A 140 -18.05 20.03 -6.03
N TYR A 141 -17.23 18.96 -6.06
CA TYR A 141 -17.69 17.61 -5.77
C TYR A 141 -18.28 17.49 -4.36
N LEU A 142 -17.58 17.99 -3.33
CA LEU A 142 -18.06 17.99 -1.96
C LEU A 142 -19.37 18.78 -1.81
N SER A 143 -19.47 19.96 -2.45
CA SER A 143 -20.70 20.77 -2.40
C SER A 143 -21.91 20.09 -3.04
N ALA A 144 -21.70 19.23 -4.05
CA ALA A 144 -22.77 18.55 -4.75
C ALA A 144 -23.20 17.25 -4.08
N TYR A 145 -22.26 16.52 -3.48
CA TYR A 145 -22.50 15.13 -3.04
C TYR A 145 -22.38 14.90 -1.53
N ASN A 146 -21.60 15.69 -0.80
CA ASN A 146 -21.44 15.47 0.63
C ASN A 146 -22.75 15.80 1.37
N GLY A 147 -23.23 14.88 2.20
CA GLY A 147 -24.53 14.97 2.89
C GLY A 147 -25.75 14.57 2.04
N SER A 148 -25.57 14.20 0.76
CA SER A 148 -26.68 13.75 -0.09
C SER A 148 -27.15 12.34 0.28
N ASP A 149 -28.43 12.03 0.03
CA ASP A 149 -28.97 10.67 0.18
C ASP A 149 -28.16 9.68 -0.65
N PHE A 150 -27.78 8.54 -0.08
CA PHE A 150 -26.92 7.52 -0.67
C PHE A 150 -27.23 6.17 -0.02
N LEU A 151 -27.85 5.26 -0.78
CA LEU A 151 -28.19 3.90 -0.34
C LEU A 151 -28.97 3.86 0.99
N GLY A 152 -29.94 4.78 1.14
CA GLY A 152 -30.77 4.90 2.34
C GLY A 152 -30.06 5.50 3.56
N THR A 153 -28.90 6.11 3.37
CA THR A 153 -28.19 6.92 4.38
C THR A 153 -27.68 8.22 3.73
N GLN A 154 -26.84 9.00 4.42
CA GLN A 154 -26.16 10.15 3.84
C GLN A 154 -24.71 9.82 3.49
N LEU A 155 -24.27 10.22 2.29
CA LEU A 155 -22.85 10.16 1.93
C LEU A 155 -22.07 11.12 2.82
N ASN A 156 -21.11 10.59 3.58
CA ASN A 156 -20.29 11.39 4.49
C ASN A 156 -18.81 11.37 4.06
N ILE A 157 -18.32 12.52 3.62
CA ILE A 157 -16.92 12.76 3.30
C ILE A 157 -16.36 13.73 4.34
N GLU A 158 -15.42 13.23 5.15
CA GLU A 158 -14.85 13.94 6.29
C GLU A 158 -13.46 14.48 5.94
N SER A 159 -13.07 15.59 6.58
CA SER A 159 -11.69 16.09 6.50
C SER A 159 -10.89 15.58 7.70
N ALA A 160 -9.75 14.94 7.43
CA ALA A 160 -8.78 14.59 8.45
C ALA A 160 -8.08 15.85 8.96
N LYS A 161 -7.91 15.94 10.27
CA LYS A 161 -7.14 16.98 10.98
C LYS A 161 -5.64 16.86 10.74
N GLY A 162 -5.18 15.63 10.58
CA GLY A 162 -3.77 15.29 10.47
C GLY A 162 -3.57 13.81 10.26
N LEU A 163 -2.32 13.42 10.12
CA LEU A 163 -1.90 12.05 9.90
C LEU A 163 -0.73 11.74 10.83
N VAL A 164 -0.87 10.68 11.63
CA VAL A 164 0.26 10.05 12.31
C VAL A 164 0.69 8.83 11.50
N VAL A 165 1.97 8.75 11.16
CA VAL A 165 2.57 7.57 10.56
C VAL A 165 3.33 6.82 11.63
N ALA A 166 2.94 5.59 11.92
CA ALA A 166 3.74 4.66 12.72
C ALA A 166 4.54 3.76 11.76
N LEU A 167 5.82 4.05 11.60
CA LEU A 167 6.70 3.38 10.66
C LEU A 167 7.45 2.25 11.36
N ASN A 168 7.20 1.01 10.94
CA ASN A 168 8.06 -0.13 11.31
C ASN A 168 9.12 -0.35 10.24
N VAL A 169 10.34 -0.63 10.68
CA VAL A 169 11.48 -1.00 9.82
C VAL A 169 12.02 -2.34 10.28
N SER A 170 11.95 -3.34 9.41
CA SER A 170 12.52 -4.67 9.67
C SER A 170 13.60 -4.99 8.65
N ALA A 171 14.67 -5.64 9.11
CA ALA A 171 15.76 -6.10 8.24
C ALA A 171 16.18 -7.53 8.62
N GLY A 172 16.53 -8.33 7.62
CA GLY A 172 16.99 -9.68 7.86
C GLY A 172 17.25 -10.50 6.61
N MET A 173 17.06 -11.82 6.73
CA MET A 173 17.38 -12.80 5.71
C MET A 173 16.14 -13.51 5.19
N LYS A 174 15.81 -13.27 3.92
CA LYS A 174 14.79 -13.98 3.16
C LYS A 174 15.43 -15.07 2.32
N LYS A 175 15.19 -16.33 2.70
CA LYS A 175 15.73 -17.52 2.00
C LYS A 175 15.04 -17.77 0.67
N ASN A 176 13.70 -17.73 0.67
CA ASN A 176 12.90 -17.87 -0.54
C ASN A 176 12.20 -16.53 -0.82
N PRO A 177 12.57 -15.79 -1.87
CA PRO A 177 11.95 -14.51 -2.17
C PRO A 177 10.44 -14.58 -2.44
N LYS A 178 9.94 -15.74 -2.89
CA LYS A 178 8.51 -15.95 -3.21
C LYS A 178 7.65 -16.26 -2.00
N ASN A 179 8.25 -16.62 -0.85
CA ASN A 179 7.50 -16.95 0.35
C ASN A 179 7.47 -15.75 1.30
N PRO A 180 6.34 -15.46 1.98
CA PRO A 180 6.25 -14.34 2.91
C PRO A 180 7.30 -14.34 4.03
N PRO A 181 7.61 -15.47 4.72
CA PRO A 181 8.49 -15.46 5.87
C PRO A 181 9.94 -15.08 5.53
N PHE A 182 10.56 -14.32 6.44
CA PHE A 182 12.00 -14.10 6.48
C PHE A 182 12.50 -14.17 7.92
N ILE A 183 13.81 -14.40 8.10
CA ILE A 183 14.45 -14.40 9.42
C ILE A 183 14.76 -12.95 9.76
N GLU A 184 14.01 -12.38 10.71
CA GLU A 184 14.23 -11.02 11.18
C GLU A 184 15.48 -10.95 12.07
N TYR A 185 16.37 -10.01 11.76
CA TYR A 185 17.54 -9.71 12.60
C TYR A 185 17.26 -8.55 13.53
N ARG A 186 16.49 -7.57 13.05
CA ARG A 186 16.11 -6.40 13.82
C ARG A 186 14.82 -5.80 13.30
N GLN A 187 14.05 -5.27 14.25
CA GLN A 187 12.90 -4.43 14.02
C GLN A 187 12.99 -3.20 14.94
N ASP A 188 12.68 -2.04 14.39
CA ASP A 188 12.48 -0.81 15.15
C ASP A 188 11.24 -0.08 14.64
N ARG A 189 10.72 0.83 15.48
CA ARG A 189 9.54 1.63 15.16
C ARG A 189 9.77 3.11 15.48
N SER A 190 9.25 3.96 14.61
CA SER A 190 9.24 5.41 14.76
C SER A 190 7.84 5.97 14.46
N ASN A 191 7.56 7.18 14.94
CA ASN A 191 6.27 7.84 14.74
C ASN A 191 6.45 9.27 14.27
N PHE A 192 5.71 9.67 13.24
CA PHE A 192 5.77 11.01 12.65
C PHE A 192 4.39 11.61 12.52
N TYR A 193 4.29 12.92 12.70
CA TYR A 193 3.08 13.67 12.39
C TYR A 193 3.24 14.43 11.08
N PHE A 194 2.21 14.38 10.25
CA PHE A 194 2.05 15.14 9.02
C PHE A 194 0.70 15.85 9.04
N LYS A 195 0.60 16.98 8.35
CA LYS A 195 -0.67 17.72 8.22
C LYS A 195 -1.70 16.94 7.41
N ASN A 196 -1.26 16.18 6.41
CA ASN A 196 -2.10 15.40 5.51
C ASN A 196 -1.27 14.33 4.79
N ASN A 197 -1.96 13.39 4.13
CA ASN A 197 -1.34 12.32 3.36
C ASN A 197 -0.62 12.83 2.09
N TYR A 198 -1.04 13.96 1.50
CA TYR A 198 -0.28 14.64 0.45
C TYR A 198 1.14 15.04 0.90
N GLU A 199 1.27 15.66 2.09
CA GLU A 199 2.57 16.05 2.65
C GLU A 199 3.43 14.83 2.97
N MET A 200 2.84 13.80 3.60
CA MET A 200 3.50 12.54 3.87
C MET A 200 4.06 11.91 2.59
N THR A 201 3.28 11.89 1.52
CA THR A 201 3.70 11.35 0.21
C THR A 201 4.90 12.12 -0.36
N LYS A 202 4.87 13.46 -0.31
CA LYS A 202 5.97 14.32 -0.79
C LYS A 202 7.24 14.22 0.05
N LYS A 203 7.13 13.88 1.33
CA LYS A 203 8.28 13.79 2.24
C LYS A 203 8.76 12.35 2.37
N LEU A 204 7.98 11.51 3.05
CA LEU A 204 8.36 10.15 3.40
C LEU A 204 8.44 9.24 2.17
N PHE A 205 7.36 9.15 1.38
CA PHE A 205 7.34 8.21 0.25
C PHE A 205 8.33 8.58 -0.86
N THR A 206 8.54 9.88 -1.07
CA THR A 206 9.58 10.37 -1.98
C THR A 206 10.97 9.94 -1.52
N ASP A 207 11.25 10.06 -0.23
CA ASP A 207 12.55 9.69 0.34
C ASP A 207 12.77 8.18 0.38
N ILE A 208 11.71 7.40 0.60
CA ILE A 208 11.73 5.94 0.43
C ILE A 208 12.17 5.58 -0.99
N ASN A 209 11.52 6.16 -2.01
CA ASN A 209 11.86 5.86 -3.41
C ASN A 209 13.30 6.27 -3.78
N GLN A 210 13.78 7.39 -3.23
CA GLN A 210 15.10 7.92 -3.57
C GLN A 210 16.24 7.22 -2.83
N ASN A 211 16.02 6.81 -1.58
CA ASN A 211 17.09 6.45 -0.66
C ASN A 211 16.95 5.06 -0.01
N PHE A 212 15.73 4.58 0.30
CA PHE A 212 15.54 3.27 0.94
C PHE A 212 15.90 2.11 0.02
N TYR A 213 15.57 2.21 -1.28
CA TYR A 213 15.86 1.17 -2.27
C TYR A 213 17.29 1.20 -2.81
N SER A 214 18.25 1.71 -2.03
CA SER A 214 19.66 1.81 -2.42
C SER A 214 20.54 0.95 -1.52
N ASN A 215 21.60 0.36 -2.09
CA ASN A 215 22.69 -0.25 -1.32
C ASN A 215 23.88 0.70 -1.06
N ASP A 216 23.76 1.97 -1.45
CA ASP A 216 24.74 3.03 -1.22
C ASP A 216 24.65 3.52 0.25
N PRO A 217 25.73 3.43 1.04
CA PRO A 217 25.75 3.88 2.42
C PRO A 217 25.36 5.35 2.59
N GLU A 218 25.71 6.21 1.64
CA GLU A 218 25.43 7.65 1.69
C GLU A 218 23.94 7.97 1.42
N LYS A 219 23.15 6.96 1.02
CA LYS A 219 21.70 7.10 0.82
C LYS A 219 20.90 6.42 1.91
N ILE A 220 21.10 5.11 2.09
CA ILE A 220 20.25 4.32 2.99
C ILE A 220 20.53 4.61 4.47
N LEU A 221 21.78 4.88 4.86
CA LEU A 221 22.09 5.15 6.28
C LEU A 221 21.52 6.50 6.75
N PRO A 222 21.69 7.62 6.00
CA PRO A 222 21.04 8.88 6.35
C PRO A 222 19.50 8.80 6.31
N PHE A 223 18.92 7.98 5.43
CA PHE A 223 17.49 7.71 5.43
C PHE A 223 17.03 7.12 6.77
N LEU A 224 17.76 6.13 7.30
CA LEU A 224 17.45 5.53 8.60
C LEU A 224 17.63 6.51 9.76
N ASP A 225 18.69 7.33 9.74
CA ASP A 225 18.90 8.37 10.76
C ASP A 225 17.74 9.37 10.82
N ARG A 226 17.14 9.68 9.67
CA ARG A 226 16.02 10.63 9.55
C ARG A 226 14.69 10.02 9.98
N TRP A 227 14.41 8.79 9.55
CA TRP A 227 13.07 8.19 9.66
C TRP A 227 12.94 7.09 10.71
N LEU A 228 14.01 6.68 11.39
CA LEU A 228 13.93 5.65 12.42
C LEU A 228 14.26 6.25 13.80
N PHE A 229 15.52 6.59 14.04
CA PHE A 229 15.93 7.36 15.20
C PHE A 229 17.32 7.97 14.92
N PRO A 230 17.70 9.04 15.64
CA PRO A 230 19.02 9.63 15.49
C PRO A 230 20.12 8.58 15.72
N HIS A 231 21.05 8.45 14.77
CA HIS A 231 22.14 7.45 14.77
C HIS A 231 21.70 5.99 14.51
N ALA A 232 20.55 5.78 13.88
CA ALA A 232 20.17 4.46 13.36
C ALA A 232 21.13 3.93 12.28
N GLY A 233 21.68 4.79 11.42
CA GLY A 233 22.60 4.44 10.34
C GLY A 233 23.80 3.61 10.81
N PRO A 234 24.62 4.11 11.77
CA PRO A 234 25.73 3.35 12.33
C PRO A 234 25.34 1.98 12.91
N ILE A 235 24.18 1.89 13.55
CA ILE A 235 23.67 0.65 14.16
C ILE A 235 23.22 -0.34 13.07
N TYR A 236 22.47 0.14 12.09
CA TYR A 236 21.98 -0.67 10.98
C TYR A 236 23.06 -1.02 9.96
N LYS A 237 24.22 -0.36 9.97
CA LYS A 237 25.33 -0.64 9.04
C LYS A 237 25.73 -2.12 9.04
N ALA A 238 25.92 -2.73 10.21
CA ALA A 238 26.25 -4.15 10.31
C ALA A 238 25.06 -5.03 9.90
N ILE A 239 23.86 -4.66 10.31
CA ILE A 239 22.63 -5.43 10.07
C ILE A 239 22.33 -5.51 8.58
N LEU A 240 22.45 -4.39 7.85
CA LEU A 240 22.22 -4.34 6.40
C LEU A 240 23.31 -5.04 5.58
N ARG A 241 24.55 -5.12 6.12
CA ARG A 241 25.62 -5.92 5.51
C ARG A 241 25.35 -7.43 5.60
N ASP A 242 24.60 -7.87 6.60
CA ASP A 242 24.23 -9.27 6.77
C ASP A 242 22.83 -9.59 6.21
N SER A 243 21.97 -8.59 6.05
CA SER A 243 20.61 -8.72 5.54
C SER A 243 20.58 -8.80 4.01
N ASN A 244 19.66 -9.59 3.46
CA ASN A 244 19.35 -9.59 2.02
C ASN A 244 17.91 -9.12 1.71
N TYR A 245 17.18 -8.73 2.74
CA TYR A 245 15.81 -8.23 2.67
C TYR A 245 15.60 -7.19 3.77
N ALA A 246 14.92 -6.10 3.42
CA ALA A 246 14.44 -5.09 4.36
C ALA A 246 13.01 -4.69 3.98
N GLU A 247 12.22 -4.27 4.96
CA GLU A 247 10.87 -3.80 4.71
C GLU A 247 10.50 -2.60 5.58
N LEU A 248 9.69 -1.71 4.99
CA LEU A 248 9.03 -0.62 5.69
C LEU A 248 7.52 -0.86 5.71
N GLN A 249 6.91 -0.67 6.87
CA GLN A 249 5.47 -0.76 7.06
C GLN A 249 4.96 0.53 7.71
N PRO A 250 4.62 1.57 6.92
CA PRO A 250 4.01 2.78 7.44
C PRO A 250 2.52 2.55 7.69
N GLU A 251 2.13 2.49 8.96
CA GLU A 251 0.74 2.49 9.38
C GLU A 251 0.20 3.93 9.39
N LEU A 252 -0.86 4.18 8.61
CA LEU A 252 -1.43 5.51 8.43
C LEU A 252 -2.62 5.72 9.37
N ILE A 253 -2.43 6.54 10.39
CA ILE A 253 -3.42 6.83 11.42
C ILE A 253 -3.92 8.26 11.23
N PHE A 254 -5.06 8.40 10.56
CA PHE A 254 -5.71 9.68 10.34
C PHE A 254 -6.39 10.16 11.62
N LEU A 255 -6.12 11.40 12.00
CA LEU A 255 -6.77 12.06 13.13
C LEU A 255 -8.00 12.80 12.61
N MET A 256 -9.14 12.59 13.24
CA MET A 256 -10.43 13.13 12.80
C MET A 256 -10.92 14.22 13.75
N GLU A 257 -11.64 15.21 13.23
CA GLU A 257 -12.23 16.28 14.06
C GLU A 257 -13.52 15.83 14.77
N GLN A 258 -14.32 14.96 14.13
CA GLN A 258 -15.64 14.53 14.60
C GLN A 258 -15.75 13.00 14.65
N GLY A 259 -16.70 12.49 15.45
CA GLY A 259 -16.97 11.06 15.60
C GLY A 259 -15.82 10.29 16.28
N GLU A 260 -15.51 9.10 15.78
CA GLU A 260 -14.32 8.36 16.20
C GLU A 260 -13.07 9.17 15.85
N LYS A 261 -12.21 9.41 16.84
CA LYS A 261 -11.10 10.35 16.70
C LYS A 261 -9.96 9.87 15.80
N ILE A 262 -9.98 8.59 15.45
CA ILE A 262 -8.97 7.98 14.60
C ILE A 262 -9.62 7.21 13.47
N PHE A 263 -8.97 7.20 12.32
CA PHE A 263 -9.28 6.32 11.21
C PHE A 263 -7.99 5.68 10.71
N VAL A 264 -8.00 4.37 10.58
CA VAL A 264 -6.89 3.59 10.03
C VAL A 264 -7.45 2.76 8.90
N SER A 265 -6.94 2.96 7.68
CA SER A 265 -7.39 2.18 6.53
C SER A 265 -7.08 0.70 6.74
N GLY A 266 -8.02 -0.16 6.32
CA GLY A 266 -7.80 -1.61 6.24
C GLY A 266 -6.84 -2.03 5.11
N LEU A 267 -6.48 -1.08 4.23
CA LEU A 267 -5.47 -1.27 3.21
C LEU A 267 -4.12 -0.79 3.73
N LYS A 268 -3.13 -1.69 3.80
CA LYS A 268 -1.80 -1.38 4.35
C LYS A 268 -0.75 -1.30 3.25
N TYR A 269 0.23 -0.45 3.47
CA TYR A 269 1.42 -0.35 2.64
C TYR A 269 2.55 -1.20 3.20
N HIS A 270 3.21 -1.95 2.32
CA HIS A 270 4.46 -2.62 2.60
C HIS A 270 5.47 -2.28 1.51
N PHE A 271 6.58 -1.66 1.87
CA PHE A 271 7.68 -1.38 0.95
C PHE A 271 8.72 -2.48 1.13
N ALA A 272 8.72 -3.45 0.22
CA ALA A 272 9.66 -4.58 0.26
C ALA A 272 10.93 -4.23 -0.53
N HIS A 273 12.09 -4.30 0.11
CA HIS A 273 13.39 -4.16 -0.54
C HIS A 273 14.10 -5.52 -0.64
N HIS A 274 14.19 -6.05 -1.86
CA HIS A 274 14.84 -7.32 -2.16
C HIS A 274 16.30 -7.12 -2.58
N CYS A 275 17.19 -7.05 -1.61
CA CYS A 275 18.60 -6.72 -1.80
C CYS A 275 19.44 -7.83 -2.47
N ASN A 276 18.90 -9.05 -2.60
CA ASN A 276 19.54 -10.15 -3.33
C ASN A 276 19.90 -9.81 -4.80
N ARG A 277 19.27 -8.78 -5.37
CA ARG A 277 19.53 -8.31 -6.73
C ARG A 277 20.90 -7.63 -6.92
N TYR A 278 21.51 -7.12 -5.84
CA TYR A 278 22.80 -6.47 -5.90
C TYR A 278 23.93 -7.51 -5.99
N GLU A 279 25.11 -7.10 -6.48
CA GLU A 279 26.27 -7.98 -6.66
C GLU A 279 26.73 -8.65 -5.35
N ASN A 280 26.67 -7.92 -4.24
CA ASN A 280 26.98 -8.43 -2.91
C ASN A 280 25.86 -9.29 -2.30
N HIS A 281 24.68 -9.36 -2.93
CA HIS A 281 23.46 -10.01 -2.44
C HIS A 281 23.00 -9.52 -1.05
N ARG A 282 23.42 -8.32 -0.63
CA ARG A 282 23.15 -7.73 0.68
C ARG A 282 22.62 -6.31 0.55
N CYS A 283 21.94 -5.83 1.57
CA CYS A 283 21.32 -4.50 1.56
C CYS A 283 22.33 -3.35 1.68
N LEU A 284 23.61 -3.62 1.97
CA LEU A 284 24.65 -2.61 2.02
C LEU A 284 25.97 -3.15 1.47
N VAL A 285 26.63 -2.37 0.61
CA VAL A 285 27.96 -2.74 0.10
C VAL A 285 29.01 -2.78 1.22
N GLN A 286 29.92 -3.74 1.13
CA GLN A 286 31.10 -3.81 2.00
C GLN A 286 32.19 -2.93 1.37
N GLY A 287 32.56 -1.80 2.00
CA GLY A 287 33.62 -0.95 1.43
C GLY A 287 33.61 0.56 1.73
N ALA A 288 32.78 1.05 2.64
CA ALA A 288 32.91 2.40 3.21
C ALA A 288 33.17 2.32 4.72
#